data_AF-A0A7R9KVZ7-F1
#
_entry.id   AF-A0A7R9KVZ7-F1
#
_cell.length_a   1.000
_cell.length_b   1.000
_cell.length_c   1.000
_cell.angle_alpha   90.00
_cell.angle_beta   90.00
_cell.angle_gamma   90.00
#
_symmetry.space_group_name_H-M   'P 1'
#
loop_
_entity.id
_entity.type
_entity.pdbx_description
1 polymer ?
#
loop_
_entity_poly.entity_id
_entity_poly.type
_entity_poly.pdbx_seq_one_letter_code
_entity_poly.pdbx_strand_id
1 'polypeptide(L)'
;MCSEKNLIHKLFKVLAPRYVKYSESFTAMHILPLDCSKTLLTGNRVTGDAPDLNQEAVLELKGNPLPSVRTESIDGRNFLTNALLRAAKREYESRKVAGDKPRDQ
;
A
#
# COMPACT_ATOMS: atom_id res chain seq x y z
N MET A 1 18.99 -30.01 1.58
CA MET A 1 18.88 -29.56 2.98
C MET A 1 19.83 -28.38 3.21
N CYS A 2 19.47 -27.16 2.80
CA CYS A 2 20.26 -25.95 3.04
C CYS A 2 19.60 -25.17 4.19
N SER A 3 19.59 -25.77 5.38
CA SER A 3 18.71 -25.35 6.48
C SER A 3 19.31 -24.19 7.27
N GLU A 4 18.70 -23.00 7.12
CA GLU A 4 18.58 -21.91 8.11
C GLU A 4 19.83 -21.20 8.64
N LYS A 5 20.97 -21.87 8.84
CA LYS A 5 22.18 -21.28 9.43
C LYS A 5 22.76 -20.14 8.58
N ASN A 6 22.64 -20.24 7.25
CA ASN A 6 23.06 -19.17 6.34
C ASN A 6 22.14 -17.94 6.40
N LEU A 7 20.88 -18.08 6.84
CA LEU A 7 19.98 -16.93 7.00
C LEU A 7 20.40 -16.05 8.17
N ILE A 8 21.02 -16.60 9.22
CA ILE A 8 21.58 -15.81 10.32
C ILE A 8 22.67 -14.88 9.78
N HIS A 9 23.58 -15.40 8.94
CA HIS A 9 24.60 -14.58 8.30
C HIS A 9 23.98 -13.50 7.40
N LYS A 10 22.97 -13.84 6.61
CA LYS A 10 22.22 -12.88 5.78
C LYS A 10 21.50 -11.82 6.61
N LEU A 11 20.92 -12.19 7.76
CA LEU A 11 20.23 -11.29 8.68
C LEU A 11 21.19 -10.21 9.19
N PHE A 12 22.34 -10.60 9.74
CA PHE A 12 23.25 -9.66 10.37
C PHE A 12 24.19 -8.94 9.39
N LYS A 13 24.57 -9.57 8.27
CA LYS A 13 25.49 -8.95 7.30
C LYS A 13 24.79 -8.19 6.19
N VAL A 14 23.53 -8.51 5.88
CA VAL A 14 22.81 -7.89 4.76
C VAL A 14 21.58 -7.14 5.22
N LEU A 15 20.66 -7.76 5.97
CA LEU A 15 19.38 -7.15 6.30
C LEU A 15 19.51 -6.06 7.38
N ALA A 16 20.20 -6.33 8.50
CA ALA A 16 20.35 -5.35 9.57
C ALA A 16 21.07 -4.06 9.10
N PRO A 17 22.22 -4.13 8.40
CA PRO A 17 22.86 -2.92 7.86
C PRO A 17 22.01 -2.17 6.85
N ARG A 18 21.20 -2.87 6.04
CA ARG A 18 20.30 -2.27 5.05
C ARG A 18 19.27 -1.34 5.68
N TYR A 19 18.75 -1.69 6.85
CA TYR A 19 17.65 -0.97 7.49
C TYR A 19 18.08 0.02 8.58
N VAL A 20 19.38 0.30 8.74
CA VAL A 20 19.88 1.23 9.78
C VAL A 20 19.24 2.63 9.70
N LYS A 21 18.94 3.11 8.50
CA LYS A 21 18.35 4.44 8.26
C LYS A 21 16.82 4.43 8.23
N TYR A 22 16.18 3.26 8.36
CA TYR A 22 14.72 3.17 8.32
C TYR A 22 14.18 3.59 9.68
N SER A 23 13.36 4.63 9.71
CA SER A 23 12.55 5.02 10.88
C SER A 23 11.16 4.36 10.88
N GLU A 24 10.81 3.67 9.80
CA GLU A 24 9.50 3.06 9.56
C GLU A 24 9.58 1.53 9.46
N SER A 25 8.45 0.88 9.16
CA SER A 25 8.39 -0.57 8.95
C SER A 25 9.38 -1.06 7.89
N PHE A 26 9.99 -2.21 8.13
CA PHE A 26 10.91 -2.88 7.19
C PHE A 26 10.19 -3.69 6.12
N THR A 27 8.94 -4.03 6.36
CA THR A 27 8.10 -4.84 5.48
C THR A 27 6.99 -4.02 4.84
N ALA A 28 6.55 -4.47 3.67
CA ALA A 28 5.30 -4.05 3.04
C ALA A 28 4.41 -5.28 2.82
N MET A 29 3.12 -5.13 3.08
CA MET A 29 2.13 -6.19 2.90
C MET A 29 1.13 -5.76 1.82
N HIS A 30 0.91 -6.63 0.85
CA HIS A 30 -0.03 -6.41 -0.25
C HIS A 30 -1.11 -7.47 -0.20
N ILE A 31 -2.33 -7.04 0.06
CA ILE A 31 -3.50 -7.92 0.03
C ILE A 31 -3.77 -8.25 -1.44
N LEU A 32 -3.89 -9.55 -1.73
CA LEU A 32 -4.23 -10.00 -3.07
C LEU A 32 -5.75 -9.90 -3.30
N PRO A 33 -6.18 -9.68 -4.55
CA PRO A 33 -7.59 -9.78 -4.91
C PRO A 33 -8.13 -11.15 -4.48
N LEU A 34 -9.35 -11.17 -3.99
CA LEU A 34 -10.01 -12.42 -3.65
C LEU A 34 -10.17 -13.25 -4.94
N ASP A 35 -9.65 -14.48 -4.91
CA ASP A 35 -9.78 -15.40 -6.03
C ASP A 35 -11.18 -16.04 -6.03
N CYS A 36 -12.14 -15.34 -6.64
CA CYS A 36 -13.50 -15.82 -6.81
C CYS A 36 -13.60 -17.03 -7.77
N SER A 37 -12.54 -17.36 -8.53
CA SER A 37 -12.56 -18.50 -9.45
C SER A 37 -12.51 -19.84 -8.70
N LYS A 38 -11.80 -19.89 -7.57
CA LYS A 38 -11.76 -21.06 -6.68
C LYS A 38 -13.15 -21.42 -6.16
N THR A 39 -14.02 -20.42 -5.94
CA THR A 39 -15.40 -20.61 -5.48
C THR A 39 -16.35 -21.05 -6.59
N LEU A 40 -16.17 -20.54 -7.82
CA LEU A 40 -17.03 -20.89 -8.96
C LEU A 40 -16.71 -22.26 -9.56
N LEU A 41 -15.44 -22.70 -9.51
CA LEU A 41 -15.01 -23.97 -10.08
C LEU A 41 -15.22 -25.17 -9.16
N THR A 42 -15.28 -24.97 -7.84
CA THR A 42 -15.41 -26.08 -6.88
C THR A 42 -16.84 -26.58 -6.69
N GLY A 43 -17.84 -25.99 -7.36
CA GLY A 43 -19.23 -26.46 -7.34
C GLY A 43 -19.83 -26.62 -5.94
N ASN A 44 -19.16 -26.07 -4.91
CA ASN A 44 -19.47 -26.35 -3.53
C ASN A 44 -20.68 -25.49 -3.20
N ARG A 45 -21.87 -26.13 -3.25
CA ARG A 45 -23.11 -25.52 -2.81
C ARG A 45 -22.86 -25.05 -1.38
N VAL A 46 -23.02 -23.75 -1.16
CA VAL A 46 -22.91 -23.10 0.14
C VAL A 46 -23.89 -23.79 1.10
N THR A 47 -23.44 -24.82 1.81
CA THR A 47 -24.16 -25.42 2.92
C THR A 47 -23.80 -24.60 4.15
N GLY A 48 -24.50 -23.48 4.35
CA GLY A 48 -24.64 -22.76 5.62
C GLY A 48 -23.41 -22.09 6.24
N ASP A 49 -22.22 -22.64 6.03
CA ASP A 49 -20.96 -22.15 6.57
C ASP A 49 -20.21 -21.47 5.41
N ALA A 50 -19.85 -20.19 5.62
CA ALA A 50 -19.29 -19.33 4.59
C ALA A 50 -18.12 -20.04 3.86
N PRO A 51 -17.99 -19.92 2.52
CA PRO A 51 -16.85 -20.47 1.82
C PRO A 51 -15.56 -19.94 2.50
N ASP A 52 -14.59 -20.83 2.73
CA ASP A 52 -13.24 -20.51 3.22
C ASP A 52 -12.52 -19.59 2.22
N LEU A 53 -12.95 -18.34 2.18
CA LEU A 53 -12.36 -17.26 1.42
C LEU A 53 -11.15 -16.78 2.21
N ASN A 54 -10.11 -17.62 2.28
CA ASN A 54 -8.86 -17.25 2.89
C ASN A 54 -8.24 -16.10 2.10
N GLN A 55 -8.22 -14.92 2.70
CA GLN A 55 -7.65 -13.72 2.12
C GLN A 55 -6.13 -13.88 2.04
N GLU A 56 -5.61 -13.97 0.81
CA GLU A 56 -4.18 -14.11 0.57
C GLU A 56 -3.47 -12.74 0.58
N ALA A 57 -2.22 -12.72 1.04
CA ALA A 57 -1.40 -11.52 1.06
C ALA A 57 0.08 -11.84 0.76
N VAL A 58 0.76 -10.90 0.12
CA VAL A 58 2.20 -10.94 -0.14
C VAL A 58 2.90 -10.06 0.89
N LEU A 59 3.87 -10.64 1.61
CA LEU A 59 4.74 -9.90 2.53
C LEU A 59 6.14 -9.77 1.92
N GLU A 60 6.60 -8.55 1.72
CA GLU A 60 7.92 -8.27 1.17
C GLU A 60 8.79 -7.47 2.14
N LEU A 61 10.11 -7.68 2.06
CA LEU A 61 11.10 -6.82 2.70
C LEU A 61 11.39 -5.63 1.79
N LYS A 62 11.25 -4.40 2.29
CA LYS A 62 11.47 -3.18 1.48
C LYS A 62 12.90 -3.12 0.94
N GLY A 63 13.07 -2.65 -0.30
CA GLY A 63 14.38 -2.55 -0.96
C GLY A 63 15.01 -3.91 -1.29
N ASN A 64 14.21 -4.96 -1.43
CA ASN A 64 14.67 -6.22 -2.00
C ASN A 64 14.94 -6.07 -3.52
N PRO A 65 15.79 -6.91 -4.12
CA PRO A 65 16.19 -6.76 -5.54
C PRO A 65 15.16 -7.31 -6.54
N LEU A 66 14.01 -7.82 -6.08
CA LEU A 66 12.96 -8.32 -6.96
C LEU A 66 12.12 -7.16 -7.50
N PRO A 67 11.39 -7.36 -8.61
CA PRO A 67 10.45 -6.37 -9.10
C PRO A 67 9.41 -5.98 -8.03
N SER A 68 9.04 -4.69 -7.99
CA SER A 68 8.01 -4.18 -7.09
C SER A 68 6.67 -4.88 -7.32
N VAL A 69 6.00 -5.30 -6.24
CA VAL A 69 4.67 -5.93 -6.29
C VAL A 69 3.60 -4.95 -6.75
N ARG A 70 3.72 -3.67 -6.38
CA ARG A 70 2.83 -2.61 -6.88
C ARG A 70 3.41 -1.98 -8.14
N THR A 71 2.55 -1.86 -9.16
CA THR A 71 2.79 -1.00 -10.32
C THR A 71 2.85 0.45 -9.86
N GLU A 72 3.75 1.25 -10.45
CA GLU A 72 3.98 2.64 -10.06
C GLU A 72 2.69 3.46 -10.01
N SER A 73 2.59 4.38 -9.05
CA SER A 73 1.41 5.23 -8.89
C SER A 73 1.25 6.13 -10.11
N ILE A 74 0.04 6.19 -10.66
CA ILE A 74 -0.32 7.19 -11.68
C ILE A 74 -0.09 8.58 -11.08
N ASP A 75 0.63 9.45 -11.79
CA ASP A 75 0.82 10.84 -11.37
C ASP A 75 -0.52 11.59 -11.41
N GLY A 76 -1.21 11.60 -10.27
CA GLY A 76 -2.50 12.25 -10.11
C GLY A 76 -2.42 13.77 -10.02
N ARG A 77 -1.23 14.38 -10.17
CA ARG A 77 -1.05 15.84 -10.01
C ARG A 77 -1.99 16.65 -10.89
N ASN A 78 -2.30 16.17 -12.09
CA ASN A 78 -3.13 16.86 -13.08
C ASN A 78 -4.57 16.33 -13.15
N PHE A 79 -5.00 15.48 -12.22
CA PHE A 79 -6.40 15.10 -12.13
C PHE A 79 -7.26 16.35 -11.86
N LEU A 80 -8.41 16.42 -12.54
CA LEU A 80 -9.33 17.56 -12.44
C LEU A 80 -9.64 17.89 -10.97
N THR A 81 -9.91 16.88 -10.15
CA THR A 81 -10.15 17.04 -8.71
C THR A 81 -8.98 17.72 -7.99
N ASN A 82 -7.74 17.31 -8.27
CA ASN A 82 -6.55 17.89 -7.64
C ASN A 82 -6.28 19.32 -8.14
N ALA A 83 -6.60 19.62 -9.41
CA ALA A 83 -6.52 20.98 -9.94
C ALA A 83 -7.53 21.91 -9.25
N LEU A 84 -8.78 21.47 -9.08
CA LEU A 84 -9.83 22.22 -8.39
C LEU A 84 -9.49 22.43 -6.91
N LEU A 85 -9.02 21.40 -6.21
CA LEU A 85 -8.60 21.51 -4.80
C LEU A 85 -7.43 22.50 -4.63
N ARG A 86 -6.47 22.55 -5.57
CA ARG A 86 -5.38 23.54 -5.54
C ARG A 86 -5.87 24.95 -5.78
N ALA A 87 -6.79 25.14 -6.72
CA ALA A 87 -7.39 26.44 -6.98
C ALA A 87 -8.15 26.94 -5.74
N ALA A 88 -9.00 26.10 -5.16
CA ALA A 88 -9.75 26.40 -3.94
C ALA A 88 -8.81 26.71 -2.75
N LYS A 89 -7.74 25.93 -2.57
CA LYS A 89 -6.73 26.19 -1.53
C LYS A 89 -6.06 27.55 -1.71
N ARG A 90 -5.63 27.87 -2.94
CA ARG A 90 -5.00 29.16 -3.26
C ARG A 90 -5.95 30.33 -2.98
N GLU A 91 -7.21 30.19 -3.35
CA GLU A 91 -8.24 31.19 -3.07
C GLU A 91 -8.43 31.39 -1.56
N TYR A 92 -8.57 30.29 -0.80
CA TYR A 92 -8.69 30.34 0.65
C TYR A 92 -7.49 31.02 1.33
N GLU A 93 -6.26 30.67 0.94
CA GLU A 93 -5.04 31.29 1.47
C GLU A 93 -4.98 32.78 1.15
N SER A 94 -5.37 33.17 -0.07
CA SER A 94 -5.40 34.59 -0.48
C SER A 94 -6.41 35.41 0.34
N ARG A 95 -7.61 34.85 0.60
CA ARG A 95 -8.65 35.49 1.42
C ARG A 95 -8.23 35.59 2.88
N LYS A 96 -7.58 34.56 3.42
CA LYS A 96 -7.05 34.55 4.78
C LYS A 96 -5.99 35.64 4.98
N VAL A 97 -5.07 35.80 4.01
CA VAL A 97 -4.05 36.87 4.04
C VAL A 97 -4.70 38.25 3.91
N ALA A 98 -5.76 38.38 3.11
CA ALA A 98 -6.51 39.62 2.95
C ALA A 98 -7.39 39.99 4.17
N GLY A 99 -7.46 39.15 5.21
CA GLY A 99 -8.24 39.41 6.43
C GLY A 99 -9.75 39.36 6.24
N ASP A 100 -10.23 38.78 5.13
CA ASP A 100 -11.66 38.73 4.80
C ASP A 100 -12.37 37.70 5.71
N LYS A 101 -13.35 38.18 6.51
CA LYS A 101 -14.17 37.29 7.36
C LYS A 101 -15.11 36.45 6.46
N PRO A 102 -15.41 35.19 6.83
CA PRO A 102 -16.31 34.37 6.05
C PRO A 102 -17.67 35.08 5.89
N ARG A 103 -18.15 35.15 4.65
CA ARG A 103 -19.54 35.49 4.36
C ARG A 103 -20.37 34.27 4.72
N ASP A 104 -20.84 34.23 5.96
CA ASP A 104 -21.83 33.27 6.42
C ASP A 104 -23.05 33.33 5.48
N GLN A 105 -23.46 32.16 4.98
CA GLN A 105 -24.69 31.97 4.20
C GLN A 105 -25.89 31.88 5.13
#